data_AF-A0A1G2XF00-F1
#
_entry.id   AF-A0A1G2XF00-F1
#
_cell.length_a   1.000
_cell.length_b   1.000
_cell.length_c   1.000
_cell.angle_alpha   90.00
_cell.angle_beta   90.00
_cell.angle_gamma   90.00
#
_symmetry.space_group_name_H-M   'P 1'
#
loop_
_entity.id
_entity.type
_entity.pdbx_description
1 polymer ?
#
loop_
_entity_poly.entity_id
_entity_poly.type
_entity_poly.pdbx_seq_one_letter_code
_entity_poly.pdbx_strand_id
1 'polypeptide(L)'
;MRAMKGTLTLTNNGLKAPEIITVAERMVGPLCLENFTIARQLPGSITLYELIKNIVCKKTTVILADKRRLVRSLGNTIGFMHSKNICQGDLRLGNIMILENNGKFDFAFLDNERTRHFRNLPIKLQIKNLVQLNMSRAFFSKTDVIRFWKEYSKYNNQMRPSQRDMLKEIKNITDKRLRSRAQRKNTTIMPDAVLPSQ
;
A
#
# COMPACT_ATOMS: atom_id res chain seq x y z
N MET A 1 9.51 0.09 -19.06
CA MET A 1 9.87 -1.30 -18.67
C MET A 1 9.60 -1.65 -17.21
N ARG A 2 9.95 -0.80 -16.23
CA ARG A 2 9.83 -1.14 -14.79
C ARG A 2 8.39 -1.46 -14.33
N ALA A 3 7.42 -0.63 -14.72
CA ALA A 3 6.00 -0.83 -14.38
C ALA A 3 5.47 -2.19 -14.89
N MET A 4 5.79 -2.54 -16.13
CA MET A 4 5.42 -3.81 -16.74
C MET A 4 6.08 -4.99 -16.03
N LYS A 5 7.39 -4.93 -15.76
CA LYS A 5 8.09 -5.99 -15.02
C LYS A 5 7.47 -6.20 -13.63
N GLY A 6 7.15 -5.12 -12.92
CA GLY A 6 6.50 -5.18 -11.62
C GLY A 6 5.09 -5.77 -11.70
N THR A 7 4.32 -5.40 -12.71
CA THR A 7 2.97 -5.94 -12.95
C THR A 7 3.02 -7.42 -13.28
N LEU A 8 3.87 -7.85 -14.20
CA LEU A 8 4.08 -9.27 -14.52
C LEU A 8 4.58 -10.08 -13.32
N THR A 9 5.43 -9.48 -12.49
CA THR A 9 5.88 -10.11 -11.22
C THR A 9 4.69 -10.45 -10.32
N LEU A 10 3.71 -9.55 -10.21
CA LEU A 10 2.51 -9.79 -9.41
C LEU A 10 1.64 -10.87 -10.03
N THR A 11 1.28 -10.72 -11.31
CA THR A 11 0.34 -11.62 -12.00
C THR A 11 0.86 -13.05 -12.08
N ASN A 12 2.15 -13.22 -12.38
CA ASN A 12 2.77 -14.55 -12.46
C ASN A 12 2.86 -15.25 -11.08
N ASN A 13 2.64 -14.53 -9.99
CA ASN A 13 2.63 -15.06 -8.62
C ASN A 13 1.23 -15.09 -8.00
N GLY A 14 0.18 -14.97 -8.81
CA GLY A 14 -1.22 -15.06 -8.37
C GLY A 14 -1.75 -13.82 -7.67
N LEU A 15 -1.06 -12.68 -7.79
CA LEU A 15 -1.55 -11.37 -7.31
C LEU A 15 -2.16 -10.60 -8.48
N LYS A 16 -3.14 -9.73 -8.20
CA LYS A 16 -3.79 -8.95 -9.26
C LYS A 16 -3.09 -7.60 -9.47
N ALA A 17 -3.08 -7.15 -10.71
CA ALA A 17 -2.66 -5.83 -11.14
C ALA A 17 -3.37 -5.50 -12.46
N PRO A 18 -3.51 -4.21 -12.84
CA PRO A 18 -4.09 -3.84 -14.13
C PRO A 18 -3.33 -4.48 -15.29
N GLU A 19 -4.06 -4.93 -16.31
CA GLU A 19 -3.46 -5.42 -17.55
C GLU A 19 -2.71 -4.29 -18.25
N ILE A 20 -1.44 -4.49 -18.55
CA ILE A 20 -0.65 -3.53 -19.32
C ILE A 20 -1.02 -3.68 -20.79
N ILE A 21 -1.53 -2.60 -21.40
CA ILE A 21 -1.89 -2.55 -22.82
C ILE A 21 -0.66 -2.19 -23.66
N THR A 22 0.05 -1.14 -23.25
CA THR A 22 1.28 -0.75 -23.93
C THR A 22 2.27 -0.09 -22.99
N VAL A 23 3.54 -0.18 -23.37
CA VAL A 23 4.66 0.51 -22.74
C VAL A 23 5.44 1.16 -23.86
N ALA A 24 5.77 2.44 -23.69
CA ALA A 24 6.60 3.16 -24.64
C ALA A 24 7.71 3.89 -23.91
N GLU A 25 8.88 3.93 -24.54
CA GLU A 25 10.07 4.59 -24.04
C GLU A 25 10.69 5.40 -25.18
N ARG A 26 11.12 6.63 -24.88
CA ARG A 26 11.93 7.45 -25.80
C ARG A 26 13.36 7.48 -25.31
N MET A 27 14.25 6.90 -26.09
CA MET A 27 15.68 6.81 -25.78
C MET A 27 16.48 7.79 -26.63
N VAL A 28 17.51 8.40 -26.04
CA VAL A 28 18.58 9.11 -26.76
C VAL A 28 19.90 8.52 -26.27
N GLY A 29 20.53 7.68 -27.10
CA GLY A 29 21.66 6.86 -26.67
C GLY A 29 21.28 5.97 -25.47
N PRO A 30 22.07 5.93 -24.38
CA PRO A 30 21.75 5.16 -23.19
C PRO A 30 20.69 5.82 -22.28
N LEU A 31 20.27 7.05 -22.58
CA LEU A 31 19.38 7.83 -21.73
C LEU A 31 17.91 7.64 -22.11
N CYS A 32 17.09 7.22 -21.14
CA CYS A 32 15.64 7.22 -21.26
C CYS A 32 15.10 8.61 -20.92
N LEU A 33 14.57 9.31 -21.91
CA LEU A 33 13.94 10.63 -21.74
C LEU A 33 12.46 10.48 -21.36
N GLU A 34 11.73 9.84 -22.28
CA GLU A 34 10.31 9.45 -22.24
C GLU A 34 10.10 8.07 -21.61
N ASN A 35 9.21 7.90 -20.63
CA ASN A 35 8.57 6.59 -20.42
C ASN A 35 7.10 6.76 -20.03
N PHE A 36 6.22 5.95 -20.63
CA PHE A 36 4.83 5.87 -20.23
C PHE A 36 4.31 4.43 -20.32
N THR A 37 3.29 4.14 -19.51
CA THR A 37 2.63 2.84 -19.45
C THR A 37 1.13 3.06 -19.47
N ILE A 38 0.45 2.42 -20.42
CA ILE A 38 -1.01 2.41 -20.49
C ILE A 38 -1.48 1.07 -19.97
N ALA A 39 -2.38 1.10 -19.00
CA ALA A 39 -2.99 -0.09 -18.42
C ALA A 39 -4.51 -0.02 -18.53
N ARG A 40 -5.15 -1.18 -18.66
CA ARG A 40 -6.60 -1.29 -18.70
C ARG A 40 -7.16 -0.83 -17.36
N GLN A 41 -8.14 0.07 -17.42
CA GLN A 41 -8.92 0.43 -16.24
C GLN A 41 -9.62 -0.83 -15.71
N LEU A 42 -9.65 -1.00 -14.39
CA LEU A 42 -10.39 -2.08 -13.73
C LEU A 42 -11.84 -1.59 -13.49
N PRO A 43 -12.85 -2.03 -14.28
CA PRO A 43 -14.20 -1.50 -14.16
C PRO A 43 -14.82 -1.85 -12.80
N GLY A 44 -15.61 -0.93 -12.24
CA GLY A 44 -16.27 -1.14 -10.94
C GLY A 44 -15.33 -1.16 -9.72
N SER A 45 -14.05 -0.80 -9.91
CA SER A 45 -13.09 -0.74 -8.81
C SER A 45 -12.92 0.68 -8.26
N ILE A 46 -12.64 0.77 -6.97
CA ILE A 46 -12.26 2.01 -6.27
C ILE A 46 -10.97 1.77 -5.48
N THR A 47 -10.26 2.84 -5.12
CA THR A 47 -9.09 2.67 -4.26
C THR A 47 -9.51 2.26 -2.84
N LEU A 48 -8.67 1.49 -2.16
CA LEU A 48 -8.86 1.15 -0.76
C LEU A 48 -8.88 2.40 0.13
N TYR A 49 -8.16 3.45 -0.27
CA TYR A 49 -8.24 4.75 0.41
C TYR A 49 -9.66 5.33 0.36
N GLU A 50 -10.27 5.40 -0.83
CA GLU A 50 -11.62 5.93 -1.03
C GLU A 50 -12.66 5.10 -0.29
N LEU A 51 -12.63 3.77 -0.40
CA LEU A 51 -13.59 2.91 0.30
C LEU A 51 -13.52 3.13 1.81
N ILE A 52 -12.32 3.09 2.38
CA ILE A 52 -12.12 3.24 3.83
C ILE A 52 -12.55 4.64 4.30
N LYS A 53 -12.23 5.68 3.52
CA LYS A 53 -12.70 7.05 3.79
C LYS A 53 -14.23 7.12 3.79
N ASN A 54 -14.89 6.51 2.80
CA ASN A 54 -16.34 6.48 2.70
C ASN A 54 -16.99 5.74 3.89
N ILE A 55 -16.42 4.61 4.32
CA ILE A 55 -16.87 3.87 5.50
C ILE A 55 -16.76 4.74 6.75
N VAL A 56 -15.60 5.38 6.98
CA VAL A 56 -15.37 6.22 8.17
C VAL A 56 -16.27 7.45 8.19
N CYS A 57 -16.49 8.07 7.03
CA CYS A 57 -17.40 9.21 6.90
C CYS A 57 -18.88 8.82 6.82
N LYS A 58 -19.24 7.53 6.98
CA LYS A 58 -20.62 7.01 6.86
C LYS A 58 -21.31 7.38 5.53
N LYS A 59 -20.54 7.50 4.45
CA LYS A 59 -21.03 7.85 3.09
C LYS A 59 -21.37 6.63 2.24
N THR A 60 -21.47 5.46 2.84
CA THR A 60 -21.73 4.19 2.16
C THR A 60 -22.56 3.27 3.04
N THR A 61 -23.34 2.39 2.41
CA THR A 61 -24.13 1.34 3.06
C THR A 61 -23.29 0.14 3.48
N VAL A 62 -21.98 0.12 3.18
CA VAL A 62 -21.04 -0.93 3.59
C VAL A 62 -21.06 -1.07 5.11
N ILE A 63 -21.49 -2.24 5.57
CA ILE A 63 -21.76 -2.54 6.97
C ILE A 63 -20.42 -2.76 7.71
N LEU A 64 -20.39 -2.53 9.02
CA LEU A 64 -19.21 -2.85 9.87
C LEU A 64 -18.68 -4.29 9.68
N ALA A 65 -19.54 -5.24 9.33
CA ALA A 65 -19.17 -6.61 9.00
C ALA A 65 -18.25 -6.68 7.77
N ASP A 66 -18.50 -5.83 6.78
CA ASP A 66 -17.78 -5.79 5.51
C ASP A 66 -16.38 -5.20 5.71
N LYS A 67 -16.24 -4.16 6.56
CA LYS A 67 -14.92 -3.64 6.96
C LYS A 67 -14.06 -4.73 7.61
N ARG A 68 -14.64 -5.57 8.46
CA ARG A 68 -13.91 -6.67 9.11
C ARG A 68 -13.45 -7.71 8.09
N ARG A 69 -14.29 -8.07 7.11
CA ARG A 69 -13.91 -8.98 6.01
C ARG A 69 -12.82 -8.37 5.15
N LEU A 70 -12.96 -7.10 4.76
CA LEU A 70 -11.98 -6.35 3.99
C LEU A 70 -10.60 -6.35 4.66
N VAL A 71 -10.53 -6.01 5.95
CA VAL A 71 -9.27 -5.97 6.71
C VAL A 71 -8.61 -7.35 6.80
N ARG A 72 -9.42 -8.41 6.95
CA ARG A 72 -8.91 -9.79 6.95
C ARG A 72 -8.37 -10.19 5.58
N SER A 73 -9.12 -9.94 4.51
CA SER A 73 -8.70 -10.24 3.14
C SER A 73 -7.44 -9.47 2.77
N LEU A 74 -7.31 -8.21 3.22
CA LEU A 74 -6.10 -7.41 3.03
C LEU A 74 -4.90 -8.03 3.76
N GLY A 75 -5.06 -8.40 5.03
CA GLY A 75 -4.02 -9.10 5.80
C GLY A 75 -3.58 -10.38 5.11
N ASN A 76 -4.53 -11.18 4.64
CA ASN A 76 -4.25 -12.40 3.89
C ASN A 76 -3.46 -12.11 2.60
N THR A 77 -3.91 -11.14 1.80
CA THR A 77 -3.29 -10.81 0.50
C THR A 77 -1.87 -10.28 0.66
N ILE A 78 -1.63 -9.38 1.62
CA ILE A 78 -0.28 -8.85 1.88
C ILE A 78 0.63 -9.93 2.48
N GLY A 79 0.10 -10.79 3.35
CA GLY A 79 0.84 -11.94 3.88
C GLY A 79 1.26 -12.91 2.77
N PHE A 80 0.34 -13.24 1.87
CA PHE A 80 0.58 -14.05 0.70
C PHE A 80 1.65 -13.41 -0.21
N MET A 81 1.53 -12.13 -0.53
CA MET A 81 2.52 -11.39 -1.34
C MET A 81 3.94 -11.47 -0.75
N HIS A 82 4.08 -11.22 0.56
CA HIS A 82 5.39 -11.30 1.22
C HIS A 82 5.93 -12.73 1.28
N SER A 83 5.05 -13.74 1.42
CA SER A 83 5.45 -15.16 1.39
C SER A 83 5.99 -15.61 0.03
N LYS A 84 5.60 -14.93 -1.05
CA LYS A 84 6.16 -15.08 -2.40
C LYS A 84 7.43 -14.25 -2.61
N ASN A 85 8.03 -13.74 -1.54
CA ASN A 85 9.19 -12.86 -1.58
C ASN A 85 9.00 -11.60 -2.44
N ILE A 86 7.78 -11.09 -2.56
CA ILE A 86 7.48 -9.88 -3.34
C ILE A 86 7.31 -8.68 -2.39
N CYS A 87 7.94 -7.56 -2.75
CA CYS A 87 7.70 -6.27 -2.13
C CYS A 87 7.08 -5.33 -3.17
N GLN A 88 5.94 -4.74 -2.86
CA GLN A 88 5.40 -3.63 -3.65
C GLN A 88 6.17 -2.35 -3.24
N GLY A 89 6.58 -1.51 -4.18
CA GLY A 89 7.49 -0.39 -3.85
C GLY A 89 6.84 0.83 -3.18
N ASP A 90 5.53 0.94 -3.29
CA ASP A 90 4.65 2.01 -2.78
C ASP A 90 3.28 1.51 -2.26
N LEU A 91 3.27 0.75 -1.16
CA LEU A 91 2.06 0.07 -0.65
C LEU A 91 1.21 1.00 0.21
N ARG A 92 0.74 2.10 -0.38
CA ARG A 92 -0.25 3.00 0.23
C ARG A 92 -1.65 2.59 -0.20
N LEU A 93 -2.65 2.93 0.61
CA LEU A 93 -4.05 2.58 0.32
C LEU A 93 -4.55 3.10 -1.04
N GLY A 94 -4.01 4.23 -1.53
CA GLY A 94 -4.36 4.77 -2.85
C GLY A 94 -3.82 3.93 -4.02
N ASN A 95 -2.80 3.10 -3.78
CA ASN A 95 -2.19 2.23 -4.79
C ASN A 95 -2.75 0.80 -4.73
N ILE A 96 -3.86 0.60 -4.02
CA ILE A 96 -4.54 -0.68 -3.88
C ILE A 96 -5.96 -0.48 -4.35
N MET A 97 -6.32 -1.07 -5.49
CA MET A 97 -7.70 -1.12 -5.99
C MET A 97 -8.45 -2.27 -5.34
N ILE A 98 -9.73 -2.07 -5.09
CA ILE A 98 -10.64 -3.09 -4.57
C ILE A 98 -11.59 -3.52 -5.68
N LEU A 99 -11.72 -4.84 -5.82
CA LEU A 99 -12.74 -5.49 -6.61
C LEU A 99 -13.63 -6.25 -5.61
N GLU A 100 -14.85 -5.76 -5.40
CA GLU A 100 -15.84 -6.44 -4.56
C GLU A 100 -16.72 -7.33 -5.44
N ASN A 101 -16.73 -8.63 -5.16
CA ASN A 101 -17.57 -9.61 -5.84
C ASN A 101 -18.30 -10.46 -4.80
N ASN A 102 -19.62 -10.29 -4.66
CA ASN A 102 -20.48 -11.08 -3.77
C ASN A 102 -19.92 -11.20 -2.33
N GLY A 103 -19.49 -10.08 -1.75
CA GLY A 103 -18.96 -10.01 -0.38
C GLY A 103 -17.52 -10.51 -0.21
N LYS A 104 -16.84 -10.91 -1.30
CA LYS A 104 -15.40 -11.16 -1.36
C LYS A 104 -14.67 -9.90 -1.85
N PHE A 105 -13.55 -9.59 -1.23
CA PHE A 105 -12.69 -8.48 -1.61
C PHE A 105 -11.41 -9.02 -2.22
N ASP A 106 -11.19 -8.70 -3.49
CA ASP A 106 -9.92 -8.90 -4.17
C ASP A 106 -9.18 -7.57 -4.30
N PHE A 107 -7.85 -7.64 -4.33
CA PHE A 107 -7.00 -6.45 -4.39
C PHE A 107 -6.11 -6.49 -5.63
N ALA A 108 -6.10 -5.39 -6.37
CA ALA A 108 -5.16 -5.18 -7.46
C ALA A 108 -4.20 -4.03 -7.11
N PHE A 109 -2.90 -4.23 -7.36
CA PHE A 109 -1.88 -3.24 -7.02
C PHE A 109 -1.55 -2.33 -8.19
N LEU A 110 -1.52 -1.02 -7.93
CA LEU A 110 -1.08 0.02 -8.84
C LEU A 110 0.36 0.43 -8.55
N ASP A 111 0.92 1.31 -9.38
CA ASP A 111 2.25 1.90 -9.19
C ASP A 111 3.34 0.83 -8.98
N ASN A 112 3.39 -0.10 -9.93
CA ASN A 112 4.23 -1.29 -9.82
C ASN A 112 5.68 -1.08 -10.26
N GLU A 113 6.10 0.14 -10.57
CA GLU A 113 7.46 0.44 -11.06
C GLU A 113 8.57 0.02 -10.10
N ARG A 114 8.27 0.04 -8.80
CA ARG A 114 9.21 -0.32 -7.75
C ARG A 114 8.89 -1.67 -7.12
N THR A 115 7.95 -2.42 -7.68
CA THR A 115 7.65 -3.79 -7.27
C THR A 115 8.78 -4.73 -7.65
N ARG A 116 9.22 -5.56 -6.71
CA ARG A 116 10.37 -6.46 -6.90
C ARG A 116 10.10 -7.83 -6.28
N HIS A 117 10.53 -8.87 -6.99
CA HIS A 117 10.66 -10.23 -6.48
C HIS A 117 12.09 -10.45 -5.98
N PHE A 118 12.22 -10.94 -4.76
CA PHE A 118 13.51 -11.23 -4.13
C PHE A 118 13.72 -12.73 -4.06
N ARG A 119 14.98 -13.17 -4.01
CA ARG A 119 15.28 -14.56 -3.64
C ARG A 119 14.77 -14.85 -2.22
N ASN A 120 15.11 -13.95 -1.29
CA ASN A 120 14.61 -13.90 0.08
C ASN A 120 14.23 -12.45 0.37
N LEU A 121 12.96 -12.17 0.68
CA LEU A 121 12.50 -10.80 0.92
C LEU A 121 13.04 -10.26 2.25
N PRO A 122 13.90 -9.22 2.24
CA PRO A 122 14.48 -8.70 3.47
C PRO A 122 13.41 -8.14 4.42
N ILE A 123 13.51 -8.48 5.71
CA ILE A 123 12.59 -8.01 6.76
C ILE A 123 12.47 -6.48 6.76
N LYS A 124 13.58 -5.75 6.56
CA LYS A 124 13.56 -4.28 6.50
C LYS A 124 12.64 -3.76 5.40
N LEU A 125 12.54 -4.46 4.26
CA LEU A 125 11.63 -4.09 3.17
C LEU A 125 10.18 -4.45 3.50
N GLN A 126 9.93 -5.59 4.14
CA GLN A 126 8.59 -5.93 4.64
C GLN A 126 8.08 -4.88 5.63
N ILE A 127 8.92 -4.49 6.60
CA ILE A 127 8.61 -3.43 7.56
C ILE A 127 8.33 -2.12 6.83
N LYS A 128 9.18 -1.72 5.86
CA LYS A 128 8.96 -0.51 5.06
C LYS A 128 7.60 -0.56 4.35
N ASN A 129 7.21 -1.71 3.83
CA ASN A 129 5.94 -1.90 3.12
C ASN A 129 4.74 -1.78 4.07
N LEU A 130 4.79 -2.46 5.21
CA LEU A 130 3.76 -2.38 6.24
C LEU A 130 3.68 -0.98 6.87
N VAL A 131 4.80 -0.25 6.98
CA VAL A 131 4.80 1.17 7.38
C VAL A 131 4.05 2.02 6.35
N GLN A 132 4.22 1.81 5.05
CA GLN A 132 3.48 2.55 4.01
C GLN A 132 1.96 2.38 4.17
N LEU A 133 1.51 1.16 4.46
CA LEU A 133 0.11 0.86 4.75
C LEU A 133 -0.34 1.56 6.04
N ASN A 134 0.47 1.45 7.11
CA ASN A 134 0.18 2.00 8.44
C ASN A 134 0.24 3.54 8.51
N MET A 135 0.74 4.23 7.48
CA MET A 135 0.63 5.70 7.38
C MET A 135 -0.84 6.18 7.39
N SER A 136 -1.78 5.31 7.01
CA SER A 136 -3.22 5.58 7.04
C SER A 136 -3.93 5.01 8.28
N ARG A 137 -3.18 4.73 9.35
CA ARG A 137 -3.69 4.12 10.60
C ARG A 137 -4.86 4.85 11.26
N ALA A 138 -5.05 6.15 10.98
CA ALA A 138 -6.16 6.92 11.53
C ALA A 138 -7.54 6.35 11.14
N PHE A 139 -7.63 5.60 10.04
CA PHE A 139 -8.89 4.97 9.61
C PHE A 139 -9.13 3.56 10.21
N PHE A 140 -8.18 3.02 10.95
CA PHE A 140 -8.23 1.65 11.47
C PHE A 140 -8.17 1.63 12.99
N SER A 141 -9.06 0.86 13.61
CA SER A 141 -9.04 0.64 15.05
C SER A 141 -7.89 -0.30 15.45
N LYS A 142 -7.55 -0.36 16.74
CA LYS A 142 -6.62 -1.37 17.27
C LYS A 142 -7.08 -2.80 16.92
N THR A 143 -8.39 -3.06 16.99
CA THR A 143 -8.95 -4.38 16.65
C THR A 143 -8.85 -4.69 15.16
N ASP A 144 -8.93 -3.69 14.27
CA ASP A 144 -8.69 -3.87 12.84
C ASP A 144 -7.24 -4.28 12.60
N VAL A 145 -6.28 -3.62 13.27
CA VAL A 145 -4.86 -4.01 13.20
C VAL A 145 -4.66 -5.46 13.65
N ILE A 146 -5.28 -5.89 14.76
CA ILE A 146 -5.19 -7.28 15.23
C ILE A 146 -5.77 -8.27 14.20
N ARG A 147 -6.91 -7.94 13.56
CA ARG A 147 -7.51 -8.77 12.51
C ARG A 147 -6.62 -8.90 11.28
N PHE A 148 -6.02 -7.79 10.84
CA PHE A 148 -5.04 -7.79 9.75
C PHE A 148 -3.87 -8.73 10.09
N TRP A 149 -3.26 -8.55 11.27
CA TRP A 149 -2.10 -9.34 11.67
C TRP A 149 -2.40 -10.81 11.82
N LYS A 150 -3.57 -11.18 12.36
CA LYS A 150 -4.00 -12.58 12.45
C LYS A 150 -3.99 -13.27 11.09
N GLU A 151 -4.42 -12.58 10.03
CA GLU A 151 -4.43 -13.14 8.67
C GLU A 151 -3.07 -13.07 7.98
N TYR A 152 -2.35 -11.96 8.14
CA TYR A 152 -1.00 -11.76 7.60
C TYR A 152 -0.01 -12.81 8.12
N SER A 153 -0.09 -13.10 9.43
CA SER A 153 0.84 -14.01 10.10
C SER A 153 0.68 -15.47 9.68
N LYS A 154 -0.46 -15.89 9.12
CA LYS A 154 -0.68 -17.28 8.66
C LYS A 154 0.41 -17.76 7.70
N TYR A 155 0.95 -16.85 6.90
CA TYR A 155 2.02 -17.12 5.94
C TYR A 155 3.44 -17.01 6.53
N ASN A 156 3.54 -16.62 7.80
CA ASN A 156 4.73 -16.04 8.40
C ASN A 156 4.87 -16.41 9.90
N ASN A 157 4.27 -17.51 10.34
CA ASN A 157 4.14 -17.85 11.77
C ASN A 157 5.49 -18.09 12.48
N GLN A 158 6.56 -18.40 11.75
CA GLN A 158 7.92 -18.61 12.29
C GLN A 158 8.88 -17.43 12.03
N MET A 159 8.32 -16.24 11.79
CA MET A 159 9.11 -15.04 11.51
C MET A 159 10.12 -14.69 12.61
N ARG A 160 11.32 -14.30 12.15
CA ARG A 160 12.30 -13.55 12.94
C ARG A 160 12.50 -12.19 12.28
N PRO A 161 12.33 -11.06 13.00
CA PRO A 161 12.00 -10.92 14.42
C PRO A 161 10.54 -11.31 14.73
N SER A 162 10.20 -11.39 16.02
CA SER A 162 8.84 -11.77 16.44
C SER A 162 7.78 -10.78 15.91
N GLN A 163 6.53 -11.23 15.80
CA GLN A 163 5.42 -10.35 15.38
C GLN A 163 5.29 -9.10 16.26
N ARG A 164 5.53 -9.26 17.58
CA ARG A 164 5.50 -8.16 18.55
C ARG A 164 6.57 -7.12 18.24
N ASP A 165 7.78 -7.56 17.93
CA ASP A 165 8.90 -6.66 17.61
C ASP A 165 8.66 -5.95 16.27
N MET A 166 8.16 -6.67 15.28
CA MET A 166 7.82 -6.08 13.98
C MET A 166 6.73 -5.01 14.12
N LEU A 167 5.68 -5.29 14.90
CA LEU A 167 4.62 -4.33 15.25
C LEU A 167 5.16 -3.09 15.95
N LYS A 168 6.06 -3.28 16.93
CA LYS A 168 6.71 -2.18 17.66
C LYS A 168 7.52 -1.31 16.70
N GLU A 169 8.31 -1.93 15.82
CA GLU A 169 9.14 -1.22 14.85
C GLU A 169 8.30 -0.45 13.82
N ILE A 170 7.25 -1.07 13.28
CA ILE A 170 6.31 -0.41 12.37
C ILE A 170 5.68 0.81 13.04
N LYS A 171 5.23 0.67 14.29
CA LYS A 171 4.67 1.78 15.06
C LYS A 171 5.68 2.91 15.22
N ASN A 172 6.90 2.62 15.66
CA ASN A 172 7.95 3.60 15.90
C ASN A 172 8.30 4.39 14.63
N ILE A 173 8.52 3.69 13.51
CA ILE A 173 8.82 4.32 12.21
C ILE A 173 7.64 5.17 11.74
N THR A 174 6.41 4.65 11.86
CA THR A 174 5.21 5.38 11.45
C THR A 174 5.04 6.66 12.27
N ASP A 175 5.18 6.59 13.60
CA ASP A 175 5.07 7.73 14.49
C ASP A 175 6.12 8.81 14.15
N LYS A 176 7.37 8.40 13.88
CA LYS A 176 8.43 9.32 13.43
C LYS A 176 8.05 10.03 12.13
N ARG A 177 7.57 9.28 11.12
CA ARG A 177 7.17 9.85 9.83
C ARG A 177 5.98 10.80 9.93
N LEU A 178 4.99 10.47 10.76
CA LEU A 178 3.82 11.33 10.99
C LEU A 178 4.23 12.64 11.67
N ARG A 179 5.11 12.59 12.69
CA ARG A 179 5.67 13.80 13.33
C ARG A 179 6.42 14.68 12.33
N SER A 180 7.32 14.10 11.53
CA SER A 180 8.05 14.86 10.52
C SER A 180 7.13 15.47 9.46
N ARG A 181 6.03 14.80 9.08
CA ARG A 181 5.03 15.33 8.15
C ARG A 181 4.24 16.50 8.75
N ALA A 182 3.89 16.42 10.03
CA ALA A 182 3.21 17.51 10.74
C ALA A 182 4.10 18.74 10.87
N GLN A 183 5.37 18.57 11.23
CA GLN A 183 6.35 19.66 11.31
C GLN A 183 6.50 20.39 9.97
N ARG A 184 6.66 19.66 8.86
CA ARG A 184 6.76 20.26 7.52
C ARG A 184 5.52 21.07 7.16
N LYS A 185 4.32 20.57 7.46
CA LYS A 185 3.07 21.31 7.20
C LYS A 185 3.03 22.61 7.99
N ASN A 186 3.44 22.62 9.25
CA ASN A 186 3.46 23.83 10.07
C ASN A 186 4.49 24.85 9.56
N THR A 187 5.66 24.42 9.09
CA THR A 187 6.66 25.32 8.49
C THR A 187 6.19 25.91 7.16
N THR A 188 5.46 25.15 6.34
CA THR A 188 4.91 25.65 5.06
C THR A 188 3.70 26.57 5.22
N ILE A 189 3.00 26.54 6.37
CA ILE A 189 1.85 27.43 6.65
C ILE A 189 2.28 28.75 7.32
N MET A 190 3.55 28.89 7.73
CA MET A 190 4.11 30.12 8.34
C MET A 190 5.23 30.80 7.51
N PRO A 191 5.10 31.04 6.19
CA PRO A 191 5.87 32.10 5.54
C PRO A 191 5.09 33.42 5.68
N ASP A 192 5.75 34.44 6.21
CA ASP A 192 5.32 35.85 6.27
C ASP A 192 4.44 36.29 7.45
N ALA A 193 4.98 36.17 8.66
CA ALA A 193 4.78 37.23 9.66
C ALA A 193 5.83 38.33 9.41
N VAL A 194 5.57 39.19 8.43
CA VAL A 194 6.34 40.42 8.21
C VAL A 194 6.15 41.30 9.44
N LEU A 195 7.24 41.57 10.16
CA LEU A 195 7.29 42.56 11.24
C LEU A 195 6.88 43.94 10.68
N PRO A 196 6.03 44.71 11.37
CA PRO A 196 5.74 46.08 10.94
C PRO A 196 7.03 46.89 11.03
N SER A 197 7.48 47.41 9.88
CA SER A 197 8.56 48.39 9.78
C SER A 197 8.21 49.63 10.60
N GLN A 198 9.10 49.97 11.54
CA GLN A 198 9.14 51.26 12.23
C GLN A 198 9.67 52.34 11.29
#